data_AF-A0AAP6VQ32-F1
#
_entry.id   AF-A0AAP6VQ32-F1
#
_cell.length_a   1.000
_cell.length_b   1.000
_cell.length_c   1.000
_cell.angle_alpha   90.00
_cell.angle_beta   90.00
_cell.angle_gamma   90.00
#
_symmetry.space_group_name_H-M   'P 1'
#
loop_
_entity.id
_entity.type
_entity.pdbx_description
1 polymer ?
#
loop_
_entity_poly.entity_id
_entity_poly.type
_entity_poly.pdbx_seq_one_letter_code
_entity_poly.pdbx_strand_id
1 'polypeptide(L)'
;MTLYLTAYILNVGLPSSISETYYHTEAKWLFPTSTATAGALALVPLMNITPDSYQFVAFFIVVSILFVAAAPAFREELTNMVHSGAAIILGVSAFAWLILTSGVPYIAITAILAGLLFDRRRFVFWLEVGLLYNLYTSLILILSSC
;
A
#
# COMPACT_ATOMS: atom_id res chain seq x y z
N MET A 1 -5.92 6.66 -5.21
CA MET A 1 -5.54 6.60 -3.78
C MET A 1 -4.82 7.86 -3.30
N THR A 2 -3.77 8.31 -3.98
CA THR A 2 -3.03 9.54 -3.63
C THR A 2 -3.93 10.78 -3.46
N LEU A 3 -4.82 11.03 -4.42
CA LEU A 3 -5.76 12.17 -4.36
C LEU A 3 -6.71 12.10 -3.14
N TYR A 4 -7.17 10.89 -2.78
CA TYR A 4 -8.02 10.65 -1.61
C TYR A 4 -7.26 10.92 -0.30
N LEU A 5 -6.04 10.40 -0.17
CA LEU A 5 -5.19 10.63 1.00
C LEU A 5 -4.82 12.11 1.15
N THR A 6 -4.47 12.80 0.07
CA THR A 6 -4.17 14.24 0.10
C THR A 6 -5.39 15.05 0.52
N ALA A 7 -6.58 14.77 -0.04
CA ALA A 7 -7.81 15.45 0.35
C ALA A 7 -8.15 15.20 1.82
N TYR A 8 -7.95 13.97 2.32
CA TYR A 8 -8.18 13.63 3.73
C TYR A 8 -7.21 14.38 4.66
N ILE A 9 -5.92 14.39 4.35
CA ILE A 9 -4.89 15.07 5.17
C ILE A 9 -5.16 16.57 5.27
N LEU A 10 -5.63 17.19 4.18
CA LEU A 10 -5.94 18.62 4.16
C LEU A 10 -7.19 18.98 4.99
N ASN A 11 -8.17 18.08 5.10
CA ASN A 11 -9.43 18.34 5.81
C ASN A 11 -9.45 17.86 7.26
N VAL A 12 -8.76 16.76 7.58
CA VAL A 12 -8.85 16.08 8.90
C VAL A 12 -7.49 16.01 9.61
N GLY A 13 -6.39 16.09 8.87
CA GLY A 13 -5.02 15.95 9.40
C GLY A 13 -4.40 14.57 9.16
N LEU A 14 -3.17 14.38 9.66
CA LEU A 14 -2.36 13.18 9.44
C LEU A 14 -2.81 11.99 10.31
N PRO A 15 -3.36 10.90 9.72
CA PRO A 15 -3.77 9.71 10.46
C PRO A 15 -2.55 8.88 10.91
N SER A 16 -2.76 7.92 11.83
CA SER A 16 -1.71 7.02 12.30
C SER A 16 -1.45 5.81 11.38
N SER A 17 -2.44 5.44 10.54
CA SER A 17 -2.33 4.49 9.42
C SER A 17 -3.24 4.91 8.26
N ILE A 18 -3.01 4.39 7.05
CA ILE A 18 -3.89 4.65 5.89
C ILE A 18 -5.27 4.05 6.16
N SER A 19 -5.33 2.89 6.81
CA SER A 19 -6.58 2.23 7.17
C SER A 19 -7.42 3.01 8.18
N GLU A 20 -6.81 3.81 9.06
CA GLU A 20 -7.52 4.61 10.06
C GLU A 20 -8.46 5.67 9.44
N THR A 21 -8.22 6.09 8.20
CA THR A 21 -9.11 7.04 7.50
C THR A 21 -10.52 6.49 7.32
N TYR A 22 -10.70 5.16 7.35
CA TYR A 22 -12.00 4.49 7.33
C TYR A 22 -12.90 4.89 8.52
N TYR A 23 -12.33 5.15 9.69
CA TYR A 23 -13.09 5.43 10.92
C TYR A 23 -13.49 6.89 11.08
N HIS A 24 -12.75 7.79 10.44
CA HIS A 24 -12.93 9.24 10.56
C HIS A 24 -13.64 9.86 9.36
N THR A 25 -13.82 9.10 8.28
CA THR A 25 -14.58 9.54 7.09
C THR A 25 -16.04 9.08 7.21
N GLU A 26 -17.00 9.98 7.01
CA GLU A 26 -18.44 9.61 7.00
C GLU A 26 -18.77 8.62 5.87
N ALA A 27 -18.13 8.82 4.71
CA ALA A 27 -18.23 7.96 3.55
C ALA A 27 -17.30 6.73 3.67
N LYS A 28 -17.65 5.80 4.56
CA LYS A 28 -16.90 4.56 4.88
C LYS A 28 -16.55 3.69 3.67
N TRP A 29 -17.30 3.79 2.58
CA TRP A 29 -17.03 3.11 1.30
C TRP A 29 -15.84 3.69 0.51
N LEU A 30 -15.41 4.94 0.76
CA LEU A 30 -14.38 5.57 -0.07
C LEU A 30 -13.03 4.88 0.08
N PHE A 31 -12.65 4.50 1.30
CA PHE A 31 -11.40 3.79 1.56
C PHE A 31 -11.33 2.42 0.86
N PRO A 32 -12.27 1.48 1.08
CA PRO A 32 -12.22 0.17 0.42
C PRO A 32 -12.37 0.27 -1.09
N THR A 33 -13.26 1.13 -1.61
CA THR A 33 -13.40 1.31 -3.06
C THR A 33 -12.12 1.84 -3.68
N SER A 34 -11.51 2.89 -3.12
CA SER A 34 -10.27 3.43 -3.70
C SER A 34 -9.08 2.50 -3.55
N THR A 35 -9.04 1.67 -2.50
CA THR A 35 -7.99 0.64 -2.29
C THR A 35 -8.16 -0.51 -3.27
N ALA A 36 -9.40 -1.00 -3.43
CA ALA A 36 -9.74 -2.06 -4.39
C ALA A 36 -9.48 -1.62 -5.82
N THR A 37 -9.89 -0.40 -6.19
CA THR A 37 -9.61 0.17 -7.51
C THR A 37 -8.11 0.28 -7.76
N ALA A 38 -7.32 0.70 -6.75
CA ALA A 38 -5.87 0.76 -6.87
C ALA A 38 -5.26 -0.65 -7.12
N GLY A 39 -5.67 -1.65 -6.35
CA GLY A 39 -5.23 -3.04 -6.55
C GLY A 39 -5.63 -3.62 -7.91
N ALA A 40 -6.85 -3.37 -8.36
CA ALA A 40 -7.34 -3.82 -9.67
C ALA A 40 -6.59 -3.17 -10.83
N LEU A 41 -6.32 -1.86 -10.75
CA LEU A 41 -5.52 -1.14 -11.75
C LEU A 41 -4.06 -1.60 -11.76
N ALA A 42 -3.52 -1.99 -10.61
CA ALA A 42 -2.16 -2.51 -10.51
C ALA A 42 -2.04 -3.95 -11.06
N LEU A 43 -3.11 -4.74 -11.11
CA LEU A 43 -3.06 -6.16 -11.50
C LEU A 43 -2.42 -6.40 -12.86
N VAL A 44 -2.97 -5.80 -13.92
CA VAL A 44 -2.51 -6.02 -15.30
C VAL A 44 -1.04 -5.59 -15.50
N PRO A 45 -0.65 -4.34 -15.17
CA PRO A 45 0.73 -3.91 -15.39
C PRO A 45 1.72 -4.64 -14.48
N LEU A 46 1.35 -4.94 -13.23
CA LEU A 46 2.24 -5.65 -12.30
C LEU A 46 2.48 -7.09 -12.80
N MET A 47 1.45 -7.80 -13.24
CA MET A 47 1.60 -9.16 -13.78
C MET A 47 2.37 -9.21 -15.10
N ASN A 48 2.26 -8.17 -15.94
CA ASN A 48 2.93 -8.12 -17.24
C ASN A 48 4.42 -7.73 -17.13
N ILE A 49 4.77 -6.87 -16.17
CA ILE A 49 6.15 -6.43 -15.95
C ILE A 49 6.95 -7.46 -15.16
N THR A 50 6.29 -8.26 -14.32
CA THR A 50 6.97 -9.22 -13.44
C THR A 50 7.34 -10.49 -14.21
N PRO A 51 8.63 -10.86 -14.26
CA PRO A 51 9.09 -12.14 -14.81
C PRO A 51 8.42 -13.35 -14.17
N ASP A 52 8.18 -14.39 -14.97
CA ASP A 52 7.53 -15.65 -14.56
C ASP A 52 8.19 -16.30 -13.32
N SER A 53 9.51 -16.12 -13.15
CA SER A 53 10.27 -16.67 -12.03
C SER A 53 9.83 -16.15 -10.66
N TYR A 54 9.25 -14.94 -10.59
CA TYR A 54 8.74 -14.36 -9.35
C TYR A 54 7.37 -13.67 -9.49
N GLN A 55 6.60 -14.03 -10.52
CA GLN A 55 5.26 -13.52 -10.77
C GLN A 55 4.28 -13.78 -9.62
N PHE A 56 4.54 -14.81 -8.80
CA PHE A 56 3.79 -15.07 -7.57
C PHE A 56 3.84 -13.90 -6.58
N VAL A 57 4.92 -13.10 -6.57
CA VAL A 57 5.05 -11.91 -5.71
C VAL A 57 4.08 -10.82 -6.16
N ALA A 58 3.94 -10.62 -7.48
CA ALA A 58 2.96 -9.69 -8.04
C ALA A 58 1.53 -10.11 -7.69
N PHE A 59 1.24 -11.41 -7.76
CA PHE A 59 -0.05 -11.95 -7.33
C PHE A 59 -0.31 -11.68 -5.84
N PHE A 60 0.66 -11.94 -4.96
CA PHE A 60 0.51 -11.67 -3.52
C PHE A 60 0.28 -10.19 -3.22
N ILE A 61 0.94 -9.27 -3.94
CA ILE A 61 0.71 -7.83 -3.80
C ILE A 61 -0.75 -7.49 -4.11
N VAL A 62 -1.25 -7.91 -5.28
CA VAL A 62 -2.62 -7.57 -5.70
C VAL A 62 -3.65 -8.18 -4.77
N VAL A 63 -3.53 -9.47 -4.46
CA VAL A 63 -4.45 -10.17 -3.56
C VAL A 63 -4.45 -9.51 -2.19
N SER A 64 -3.28 -9.18 -1.65
CA SER A 64 -3.20 -8.54 -0.33
C SER A 64 -3.84 -7.15 -0.32
N ILE A 65 -3.69 -6.34 -1.39
CA ILE A 65 -4.40 -5.05 -1.52
C ILE A 65 -5.92 -5.26 -1.51
N LEU A 66 -6.42 -6.28 -2.22
CA LEU A 66 -7.84 -6.59 -2.26
C LEU A 66 -8.36 -7.11 -0.91
N PHE A 67 -7.58 -7.89 -0.17
CA PHE A 67 -7.92 -8.33 1.19
C PHE A 67 -7.96 -7.16 2.18
N VAL A 68 -7.00 -6.23 2.10
CA VAL A 68 -7.01 -4.97 2.87
C VAL A 68 -8.27 -4.14 2.55
N ALA A 69 -8.67 -4.10 1.27
CA ALA A 69 -9.89 -3.41 0.84
C ALA A 69 -11.17 -4.15 1.27
N ALA A 70 -11.17 -5.49 1.32
CA ALA A 70 -12.32 -6.31 1.70
C ALA A 70 -12.56 -6.33 3.22
N ALA A 71 -11.49 -6.17 4.01
CA ALA A 71 -11.54 -6.02 5.46
C ALA A 71 -11.11 -4.60 5.88
N PRO A 72 -11.89 -3.55 5.52
CA PRO A 72 -11.52 -2.16 5.85
C PRO A 72 -11.77 -1.84 7.34
N ALA A 73 -12.68 -2.58 7.99
CA ALA A 73 -13.09 -2.35 9.38
C ALA A 73 -12.14 -3.06 10.37
N PHE A 74 -10.86 -2.69 10.41
CA PHE A 74 -9.82 -3.37 11.20
C PHE A 74 -9.92 -3.25 12.75
N ARG A 75 -10.90 -2.52 13.30
CA ARG A 75 -11.15 -2.46 14.77
C ARG A 75 -11.98 -3.63 15.30
N GLU A 76 -12.58 -4.45 14.44
CA GLU A 76 -13.18 -5.72 14.88
C GLU A 76 -12.09 -6.80 14.96
N GLU A 77 -12.18 -7.69 15.94
CA GLU A 77 -11.09 -8.61 16.31
C GLU A 77 -10.69 -9.57 15.17
N LEU A 78 -11.68 -10.06 14.42
CA LEU A 78 -11.49 -10.94 13.26
C LEU A 78 -10.92 -10.20 12.04
N THR A 79 -11.46 -9.02 11.73
CA THR A 79 -11.02 -8.21 10.59
C THR A 79 -9.66 -7.59 10.85
N ASN A 80 -9.28 -7.30 12.11
CA ASN A 80 -7.95 -6.82 12.45
C ASN A 80 -6.88 -7.84 12.08
N MET A 81 -7.12 -9.12 12.36
CA MET A 81 -6.18 -10.20 12.05
C MET A 81 -6.00 -10.35 10.53
N VAL A 82 -7.11 -10.32 9.78
CA VAL A 82 -7.09 -10.41 8.31
C VAL A 82 -6.43 -9.17 7.70
N HIS A 83 -6.79 -7.98 8.16
CA HIS A 83 -6.26 -6.71 7.67
C HIS A 83 -4.77 -6.59 7.95
N SER A 84 -4.35 -6.82 9.19
CA SER A 84 -2.94 -6.75 9.59
C SER A 84 -2.12 -7.82 8.88
N GLY A 85 -2.62 -9.05 8.77
CA GLY A 85 -1.97 -10.11 8.01
C GLY A 85 -1.80 -9.74 6.54
N ALA A 86 -2.86 -9.25 5.90
CA ALA A 86 -2.81 -8.81 4.51
C ALA A 86 -1.87 -7.61 4.31
N ALA A 87 -1.87 -6.63 5.21
CA ALA A 87 -0.96 -5.49 5.16
C ALA A 87 0.51 -5.90 5.29
N ILE A 88 0.81 -6.88 6.15
CA ILE A 88 2.17 -7.42 6.30
C ILE A 88 2.58 -8.17 5.04
N ILE A 89 1.74 -9.06 4.51
CA ILE A 89 2.02 -9.80 3.28
C ILE A 89 2.21 -8.83 2.11
N LEU A 90 1.36 -7.79 2.01
CA LEU A 90 1.51 -6.72 1.04
C LEU A 90 2.86 -6.02 1.17
N GLY A 91 3.23 -5.59 2.37
CA GLY A 91 4.49 -4.90 2.62
C GLY A 91 5.71 -5.75 2.25
N VAL A 92 5.74 -7.01 2.69
CA VAL A 92 6.84 -7.93 2.40
C VAL A 92 6.92 -8.25 0.91
N SER A 93 5.78 -8.51 0.27
CA SER A 93 5.73 -8.85 -1.16
C SER A 93 6.11 -7.65 -2.02
N ALA A 94 5.61 -6.45 -1.70
CA ALA A 94 5.98 -5.21 -2.39
C ALA A 94 7.48 -4.90 -2.22
N PHE A 95 8.02 -5.10 -1.01
CA PHE A 95 9.45 -4.92 -0.77
C PHE A 95 10.31 -5.92 -1.57
N ALA A 96 9.93 -7.19 -1.58
CA ALA A 96 10.60 -8.23 -2.37
C ALA A 96 10.53 -7.92 -3.88
N TRP A 97 9.36 -7.50 -4.38
CA TRP A 97 9.19 -7.12 -5.78
C TRP A 97 10.05 -5.92 -6.18
N LEU A 98 10.12 -4.90 -5.33
CA LEU A 98 10.97 -3.73 -5.58
C LEU A 98 12.45 -4.12 -5.63
N ILE A 99 12.89 -5.07 -4.79
CA ILE A 99 14.26 -5.56 -4.80
C ILE A 99 14.58 -6.30 -6.09
N LEU A 100 13.69 -7.21 -6.48
CA LEU A 100 13.89 -8.07 -7.64
C LEU A 100 13.78 -7.31 -8.97
N THR A 101 12.90 -6.30 -9.05
CA THR A 101 12.62 -5.58 -10.30
C THR A 101 13.39 -4.27 -10.43
N SER A 102 13.51 -3.48 -9.36
CA SER A 102 14.15 -2.14 -9.41
C SER A 102 15.52 -2.06 -8.72
N GLY A 103 15.95 -3.13 -8.04
CA GLY A 103 17.23 -3.18 -7.33
C GLY A 103 17.13 -2.77 -5.86
N VAL A 104 17.49 -1.54 -5.49
CA VAL A 104 17.45 -1.11 -4.07
C VAL A 104 16.26 -0.18 -3.86
N PRO A 105 15.29 -0.52 -2.98
CA PRO A 105 14.12 0.30 -2.72
C PRO A 105 14.46 1.50 -1.83
N TYR A 106 15.28 2.43 -2.34
CA TYR A 106 15.76 3.61 -1.60
C TYR A 106 14.62 4.41 -0.98
N ILE A 107 13.52 4.60 -1.71
CA ILE A 107 12.35 5.36 -1.22
C ILE A 107 11.70 4.66 -0.02
N ALA A 108 11.50 3.33 -0.07
CA ALA A 108 10.94 2.58 1.06
C ALA A 108 11.87 2.63 2.27
N ILE A 109 13.18 2.49 2.07
CA ILE A 109 14.18 2.57 3.14
C ILE A 109 14.20 3.98 3.76
N THR A 110 14.16 5.04 2.95
CA THR A 110 14.11 6.42 3.45
C THR A 110 12.81 6.74 4.17
N ALA A 111 11.66 6.20 3.71
CA ALA A 111 10.37 6.38 4.36
C ALA A 111 10.32 5.65 5.72
N ILE A 112 10.91 4.45 5.80
CA ILE A 112 11.06 3.71 7.06
C ILE A 112 11.98 4.48 8.02
N LEU A 113 13.13 4.96 7.56
CA LEU A 113 14.06 5.77 8.36
C LEU A 113 13.40 7.07 8.84
N ALA A 114 12.69 7.78 7.96
CA ALA A 114 11.94 8.99 8.31
C ALA A 114 10.84 8.70 9.35
N GLY A 115 10.06 7.63 9.17
CA GLY A 115 9.05 7.21 10.15
C GLY A 115 9.67 6.85 11.51
N LEU A 116 10.86 6.26 11.52
CA LEU A 116 11.56 5.87 12.75
C LEU A 116 12.19 7.07 13.48
N LEU A 117 12.64 8.09 12.73
CA LEU A 117 13.28 9.30 13.24
C LEU A 117 12.29 10.39 13.68
N PHE A 118 11.16 10.56 12.98
CA PHE A 118 10.26 11.70 13.19
C PHE A 118 9.05 11.39 14.08
N ASP A 119 8.42 10.21 14.00
CA ASP A 119 7.18 9.98 14.75
C ASP A 119 6.85 8.48 14.91
N ARG A 120 7.34 7.85 15.99
CA ARG A 120 7.12 6.42 16.30
C ARG A 120 5.64 6.02 16.34
N ARG A 121 4.74 6.95 16.66
CA ARG A 121 3.28 6.74 16.68
C ARG A 121 2.65 6.64 15.30
N ARG A 122 3.30 7.18 14.25
CA ARG A 122 2.80 7.21 12.87
C ARG A 122 3.73 6.46 11.90
N PHE A 123 4.63 5.65 12.44
CA PHE A 123 5.59 4.86 11.67
C PHE A 123 4.89 3.99 10.62
N VAL A 124 3.77 3.35 10.99
CA VAL A 124 3.01 2.46 10.10
C VAL A 124 2.45 3.24 8.91
N PHE A 125 1.89 4.43 9.12
CA PHE A 125 1.43 5.29 8.03
C PHE A 125 2.56 5.63 7.04
N TRP A 126 3.72 6.06 7.54
CA TRP A 126 4.86 6.39 6.69
C TRP A 126 5.40 5.18 5.91
N LEU A 127 5.38 4.00 6.54
CA LEU A 127 5.76 2.74 5.90
C LEU A 127 4.78 2.39 4.78
N GLU A 128 3.47 2.39 5.05
CA GLU A 128 2.43 2.06 4.07
C GLU A 128 2.47 3.02 2.87
N VAL A 129 2.54 4.33 3.14
CA VAL A 129 2.61 5.36 2.09
C VAL A 129 3.90 5.21 1.29
N GLY A 130 5.05 5.02 1.94
CA GLY A 130 6.34 4.89 1.28
C GLY A 130 6.42 3.66 0.37
N LEU A 131 5.95 2.50 0.85
CA LEU A 131 5.92 1.26 0.07
C LEU A 131 4.97 1.35 -1.12
N LEU A 132 3.73 1.82 -0.91
CA LEU A 132 2.77 1.98 -2.00
C LEU A 132 3.25 3.02 -3.01
N TYR A 133 3.76 4.17 -2.56
CA TYR A 133 4.27 5.20 -3.45
C TYR A 133 5.46 4.70 -4.28
N ASN A 134 6.40 3.98 -3.67
CA ASN A 134 7.55 3.42 -4.40
C ASN A 134 7.13 2.35 -5.41
N LEU A 135 6.17 1.49 -5.04
CA LEU A 135 5.59 0.48 -5.92
C LEU A 135 4.96 1.13 -7.16
N TYR A 136 4.06 2.10 -6.99
CA TYR A 136 3.40 2.77 -8.11
C TYR A 136 4.37 3.61 -8.95
N THR A 137 5.31 4.32 -8.33
CA THR A 137 6.33 5.09 -9.06
C THR A 137 7.21 4.18 -9.92
N SER A 138 7.68 3.06 -9.35
CA SER A 138 8.49 2.08 -10.08
C SER A 138 7.70 1.46 -11.24
N LEU A 139 6.44 1.12 -11.00
CA LEU A 139 5.56 0.55 -12.02
C LEU A 139 5.28 1.52 -13.17
N ILE A 140 5.05 2.81 -12.88
CA ILE A 140 4.89 3.86 -13.90
C ILE A 140 6.19 4.06 -14.67
N LEU A 141 7.34 4.14 -13.99
CA LEU A 141 8.64 4.33 -14.63
C LEU A 141 8.95 3.19 -15.60
N ILE A 142 8.77 1.94 -15.16
CA ILE A 142 9.01 0.77 -16.01
C ILE A 142 8.04 0.77 -17.20
N LEU A 143 6.75 1.04 -16.97
CA LEU A 143 5.75 1.11 -18.06
C LEU A 143 6.07 2.23 -19.07
N SER A 144 6.60 3.37 -18.61
CA SER A 144 7.00 4.48 -19.48
C SER A 144 8.31 4.25 -20.22
N SER A 145 9.08 3.23 -19.82
CA SER A 145 10.37 2.87 -20.42
C SER A 145 10.23 1.71 -21.44
N CYS A 146 9.03 1.15 -21.59
CA CYS A 146 8.67 0.14 -22.60
C CYS A 146 8.01 0.79 -23.82
#